data_AF-A0A1T5FFY5-F1
#
_entry.id   AF-A0A1T5FFY5-F1
#
_cell.length_a   1.000
_cell.length_b   1.000
_cell.length_c   1.000
_cell.angle_alpha   90.00
_cell.angle_beta   90.00
_cell.angle_gamma   90.00
#
_symmetry.space_group_name_H-M   'P 1'
#
loop_
_entity.id
_entity.type
_entity.pdbx_description
1 polymer ?
#
loop_
_entity_poly.entity_id
_entity_poly.type
_entity_poly.pdbx_seq_one_letter_code
_entity_poly.pdbx_strand_id
1 'polypeptide(L)'
;MKNFISFSIVGSLMTMIFLGIVNYTTSPQTIWFIYPCLLVLLWPITLFFMSKRMYKQYSLVCSAMIIAFLIIENYLYSPDYIWFIYAVYPIIWWPILMYLEEKAKTLKIALIGCASTIIYYSLLNIILSHPYPWAIYPAFLVIWWPLALYHAQRKTFVAFSVTATMLISIFFITVNVVSSPNVIWAFYPIFVALWWPLSMYFYVYKRKMYNSTTLPKRI
;
A
#
# COMPACT_ATOMS: atom_id res chain seq x y z
N MET A 1 4.31 -4.89 31.10
CA MET A 1 4.87 -4.01 30.04
C MET A 1 6.35 -3.71 30.23
N LYS A 2 6.78 -3.12 31.37
CA LYS A 2 8.20 -2.76 31.60
C LYS A 2 9.19 -3.91 31.39
N ASN A 3 8.91 -5.08 31.97
CA ASN A 3 9.76 -6.28 31.81
C ASN A 3 9.85 -6.75 30.34
N PHE A 4 8.76 -6.64 29.57
CA PHE A 4 8.76 -6.97 28.14
C PHE A 4 9.59 -5.98 27.32
N ILE A 5 9.57 -4.70 27.66
CA ILE A 5 10.41 -3.68 27.01
C ILE A 5 11.89 -3.98 27.29
N SER A 6 12.26 -4.17 28.55
CA SER A 6 13.64 -4.54 28.93
C SER A 6 14.10 -5.81 28.24
N PHE A 7 13.25 -6.85 28.21
CA PHE A 7 13.51 -8.09 27.50
C PHE A 7 13.74 -7.86 26.00
N SER A 8 12.86 -7.09 25.34
CA SER A 8 12.99 -6.79 23.91
C SER A 8 14.27 -6.01 23.58
N ILE A 9 14.70 -5.09 24.46
CA ILE A 9 15.93 -4.32 24.27
C ILE A 9 17.14 -5.25 24.34
N VAL A 10 17.23 -6.07 25.40
CA VAL A 10 18.35 -6.99 25.59
C VAL A 10 18.37 -8.05 24.48
N GLY A 11 17.23 -8.66 24.18
CA GLY A 11 17.11 -9.66 23.11
C GLY A 11 17.46 -9.09 21.73
N SER A 12 17.04 -7.86 21.45
CA SER A 12 17.41 -7.16 20.21
C SER A 12 18.92 -6.92 20.14
N LEU A 13 19.52 -6.41 21.20
CA LEU A 13 20.95 -6.15 21.27
C LEU A 13 21.78 -7.43 21.10
N MET A 14 21.41 -8.50 21.81
CA MET A 14 22.07 -9.81 21.67
C MET A 14 21.96 -10.36 20.24
N THR A 15 20.77 -10.26 19.64
CA THR A 15 20.55 -10.75 18.26
C THR A 15 21.34 -9.93 17.25
N MET A 16 21.38 -8.59 17.38
CA MET A 16 22.14 -7.73 16.49
C MET A 16 23.65 -8.00 16.58
N ILE A 17 24.19 -8.19 17.79
CA ILE A 17 25.61 -8.55 17.98
C ILE A 17 25.90 -9.91 17.36
N PHE A 18 25.06 -10.91 17.63
CA PHE A 18 25.21 -12.25 17.05
C PHE A 18 25.23 -12.20 15.51
N LEU A 19 24.25 -11.53 14.90
CA LEU A 19 24.18 -11.38 13.44
C LEU A 19 25.39 -10.63 12.87
N GLY A 20 25.90 -9.62 13.57
CA GLY A 20 27.12 -8.92 13.20
C GLY A 20 28.35 -9.84 13.20
N ILE A 21 28.51 -10.68 14.23
CA ILE A 21 29.60 -11.67 14.31
C ILE A 21 29.48 -12.70 13.18
N VAL A 22 28.28 -13.23 12.95
CA VAL A 22 28.03 -14.19 11.86
C VAL A 22 28.39 -13.55 10.52
N ASN A 23 27.92 -12.34 10.24
CA ASN A 23 28.23 -11.69 8.98
C ASN A 23 29.73 -11.45 8.79
N TYR A 24 30.43 -11.00 9.83
CA TYR A 24 31.89 -10.78 9.78
C TYR A 24 32.65 -12.09 9.50
N THR A 25 32.18 -13.21 10.04
CA THR A 25 32.86 -14.52 9.88
C THR A 25 32.52 -15.22 8.57
N THR A 26 31.27 -15.14 8.09
CA THR A 26 30.83 -15.88 6.89
C THR A 26 31.05 -15.11 5.60
N SER A 27 30.90 -13.78 5.64
CA SER A 27 30.82 -12.96 4.42
C SER A 27 31.22 -11.51 4.70
N PRO A 28 32.51 -11.26 5.06
CA PRO A 28 32.97 -9.94 5.50
C PRO A 28 32.90 -8.85 4.41
N GLN A 29 32.82 -9.26 3.13
CA GLN A 29 32.76 -8.33 2.00
C GLN A 29 31.38 -7.67 1.84
N THR A 30 30.33 -8.23 2.44
CA THR A 30 28.95 -7.76 2.30
C THR A 30 28.35 -7.52 3.67
N ILE A 31 27.82 -6.33 3.93
CA ILE A 31 27.28 -5.98 5.25
C ILE A 31 25.78 -6.35 5.34
N TRP A 32 25.43 -7.62 5.15
CA TRP A 32 24.01 -8.03 5.09
C TRP A 32 23.30 -8.01 6.44
N PHE A 33 24.01 -8.00 7.58
CA PHE A 33 23.35 -8.05 8.88
C PHE A 33 22.51 -6.79 9.20
N ILE A 34 22.73 -5.68 8.49
CA ILE A 34 21.97 -4.43 8.69
C ILE A 34 20.47 -4.60 8.38
N TYR A 35 20.10 -5.45 7.42
CA TYR A 35 18.70 -5.70 7.03
C TYR A 35 17.87 -6.29 8.18
N PRO A 36 18.26 -7.44 8.78
CA PRO A 36 17.54 -7.97 9.94
C PRO A 36 17.70 -7.09 11.19
N CYS A 37 18.82 -6.38 11.36
CA CYS A 37 19.01 -5.46 12.49
C CYS A 37 17.97 -4.34 12.52
N LEU A 38 17.59 -3.78 11.36
CA LEU A 38 16.50 -2.79 11.29
C LEU A 38 15.19 -3.35 11.86
N LEU A 39 14.80 -4.56 11.46
CA LEU A 39 13.57 -5.21 11.92
C LEU A 39 13.62 -5.52 13.41
N VAL A 40 14.76 -6.03 13.87
CA VAL A 40 15.00 -6.32 15.28
C VAL A 40 14.92 -5.05 16.12
N LEU A 41 15.48 -3.94 15.64
CA LEU A 41 15.43 -2.63 16.32
C LEU A 41 14.02 -2.03 16.36
N LEU A 42 13.18 -2.27 15.36
CA LEU A 42 11.78 -1.82 15.36
C LEU A 42 10.96 -2.45 16.48
N TRP A 43 11.29 -3.65 16.94
CA TRP A 43 10.55 -4.35 17.97
C TRP A 43 10.51 -3.63 19.34
N PRO A 44 11.65 -3.29 19.99
CA PRO A 44 11.65 -2.56 21.25
C PRO A 44 11.05 -1.16 21.11
N ILE A 45 11.25 -0.51 19.95
CA ILE A 45 10.64 0.80 19.64
C ILE A 45 9.11 0.67 19.62
N THR A 46 8.59 -0.35 18.94
CA THR A 46 7.16 -0.63 18.90
C THR A 46 6.61 -0.83 20.31
N LEU A 47 7.22 -1.70 21.11
CA LEU A 47 6.76 -1.94 22.48
C LEU A 47 6.80 -0.68 23.35
N PHE A 48 7.82 0.15 23.20
CA PHE A 48 7.93 1.42 23.92
C PHE A 48 6.76 2.36 23.58
N PHE A 49 6.52 2.64 22.30
CA PHE A 49 5.45 3.56 21.89
C PHE A 49 4.05 3.00 22.13
N MET A 50 3.84 1.69 21.91
CA MET A 50 2.57 1.02 22.18
C MET A 50 2.24 1.05 23.68
N SER A 51 3.24 0.91 24.56
CA SER A 51 3.03 0.98 26.01
C SER A 51 2.52 2.34 26.50
N LYS A 52 2.88 3.41 25.79
CA LYS A 52 2.44 4.77 26.06
C LYS A 52 1.24 5.21 25.22
N ARG A 53 0.68 4.31 24.38
CA ARG A 53 -0.40 4.60 23.41
C ARG A 53 -0.07 5.75 22.45
N MET A 54 1.21 5.94 22.13
CA MET A 54 1.72 7.05 21.31
C MET A 54 1.79 6.67 19.82
N TYR A 55 0.69 6.22 19.24
CA TYR A 55 0.67 5.65 17.88
C TYR A 55 1.08 6.63 16.76
N LYS A 56 0.77 7.92 16.93
CA LYS A 56 1.12 8.96 15.95
C LYS A 56 2.63 9.19 15.87
N GLN A 57 3.26 9.29 17.04
CA GLN A 57 4.71 9.46 17.13
C GLN A 57 5.45 8.21 16.70
N TYR A 58 4.91 7.02 16.99
CA TYR A 58 5.44 5.76 16.48
C TYR A 58 5.52 5.77 14.95
N SER A 59 4.45 6.20 14.28
CA SER A 59 4.43 6.29 12.81
C SER A 59 5.51 7.24 12.27
N LEU A 60 5.73 8.40 12.93
CA LEU A 60 6.82 9.32 12.55
C LEU A 60 8.21 8.70 12.73
N VAL A 61 8.48 8.09 13.89
CA VAL A 61 9.79 7.49 14.18
C VAL A 61 10.07 6.33 13.24
N CYS A 62 9.10 5.44 13.02
CA CYS A 62 9.24 4.31 12.12
C CYS A 62 9.45 4.78 10.67
N SER A 63 8.68 5.77 10.22
CA SER A 63 8.85 6.36 8.87
C SER A 63 10.23 6.98 8.70
N ALA A 64 10.70 7.76 9.68
CA ALA A 64 12.02 8.38 9.64
C ALA A 64 13.15 7.34 9.61
N MET A 65 13.03 6.27 10.41
CA MET A 65 13.99 5.18 10.41
C MET A 65 14.05 4.44 9.07
N ILE A 66 12.90 4.10 8.48
CA ILE A 66 12.85 3.43 7.18
C ILE A 66 13.41 4.35 6.09
N ILE A 67 13.06 5.63 6.08
CA ILE A 67 13.60 6.59 5.11
C ILE A 67 15.12 6.71 5.25
N ALA A 68 15.63 6.86 6.47
CA ALA A 68 17.07 6.93 6.72
C ALA A 68 17.79 5.67 6.23
N PHE A 69 17.21 4.50 6.51
CA PHE A 69 17.73 3.22 6.04
C PHE A 69 17.79 3.16 4.50
N LEU A 70 16.70 3.52 3.81
CA LEU A 70 16.66 3.52 2.35
C LEU A 70 17.64 4.52 1.71
N ILE A 71 17.87 5.66 2.35
CA ILE A 71 18.89 6.63 1.92
C ILE A 71 20.30 6.03 2.04
N ILE A 72 20.59 5.35 3.16
CA ILE A 72 21.88 4.69 3.37
C ILE A 72 22.09 3.59 2.31
N GLU A 73 21.09 2.73 2.09
CA GLU A 73 21.15 1.68 1.06
C GLU A 73 21.38 2.26 -0.33
N ASN A 74 20.67 3.33 -0.68
CA ASN A 74 20.84 4.00 -1.96
C ASN A 74 22.27 4.53 -2.14
N TYR A 75 22.81 5.19 -1.11
CA TYR A 75 24.16 5.72 -1.13
C TYR A 75 25.24 4.63 -1.25
N LEU A 76 25.05 3.49 -0.56
CA LEU A 76 26.03 2.40 -0.56
C LEU A 76 26.05 1.61 -1.87
N TYR A 77 24.88 1.33 -2.46
CA TYR A 77 24.77 0.38 -3.57
C TYR A 77 24.46 1.02 -4.92
N SER A 78 23.87 2.22 -4.96
CA SER A 78 23.44 2.86 -6.21
C SER A 78 23.46 4.39 -6.09
N PRO A 79 24.62 5.01 -5.80
CA PRO A 79 24.70 6.46 -5.59
C PRO A 79 24.33 7.27 -6.84
N ASP A 80 24.52 6.70 -8.03
CA ASP A 80 24.21 7.36 -9.31
C ASP A 80 22.71 7.41 -9.63
N TYR A 81 21.90 6.60 -8.94
CA TYR A 81 20.47 6.51 -9.21
C TYR A 81 19.66 6.58 -7.91
N ILE A 82 18.93 7.69 -7.75
CA ILE A 82 18.27 8.07 -6.50
C ILE A 82 16.92 7.35 -6.30
N TRP A 83 16.96 6.01 -6.25
CA TRP A 83 15.76 5.17 -6.19
C TRP A 83 14.98 5.28 -4.87
N PHE A 84 15.61 5.71 -3.77
CA PHE A 84 14.91 5.77 -2.47
C PHE A 84 13.70 6.71 -2.51
N ILE A 85 13.71 7.72 -3.39
CA ILE A 85 12.63 8.70 -3.60
C ILE A 85 11.31 8.00 -3.95
N TYR A 86 11.34 6.89 -4.70
CA TYR A 86 10.12 6.12 -5.03
C TYR A 86 9.40 5.60 -3.78
N ALA A 87 10.15 5.20 -2.75
CA ALA A 87 9.60 4.63 -1.53
C ALA A 87 9.30 5.67 -0.45
N VAL A 88 10.01 6.81 -0.42
CA VAL A 88 9.82 7.85 0.60
C VAL A 88 8.39 8.38 0.63
N TYR A 89 7.81 8.64 -0.54
CA TYR A 89 6.49 9.22 -0.64
C TYR A 89 5.38 8.42 0.07
N PRO A 90 5.18 7.11 -0.23
CA PRO A 90 4.17 6.32 0.47
C PRO A 90 4.50 6.15 1.96
N ILE A 91 5.79 6.14 2.34
CA ILE A 91 6.19 6.09 3.75
C ILE A 91 5.77 7.37 4.49
N ILE A 92 5.93 8.55 3.89
CA ILE A 92 5.48 9.83 4.48
C ILE A 92 3.96 9.92 4.56
N TRP A 93 3.22 9.28 3.66
CA TRP A 93 1.76 9.26 3.73
C TRP A 93 1.23 8.60 4.99
N TRP A 94 1.92 7.58 5.51
CA TRP A 94 1.47 6.87 6.70
C TRP A 94 1.31 7.79 7.93
N PRO A 95 2.31 8.58 8.37
CA PRO A 95 2.14 9.50 9.47
C PRO A 95 1.11 10.58 9.16
N ILE A 96 1.06 11.11 7.93
CA ILE A 96 0.04 12.09 7.54
C ILE A 96 -1.38 11.54 7.82
N LEU A 97 -1.67 10.31 7.40
CA LEU A 97 -2.97 9.68 7.63
C LEU A 97 -3.24 9.40 9.12
N MET A 98 -2.21 8.98 9.86
CA MET A 98 -2.32 8.75 11.31
C MET A 98 -2.66 10.05 12.08
N TYR A 99 -2.17 11.20 11.63
CA TYR A 99 -2.51 12.49 12.22
C TYR A 99 -3.88 13.01 11.77
N LEU A 100 -4.34 12.65 10.58
CA LEU A 100 -5.67 13.01 10.07
C LEU A 100 -6.81 12.21 10.72
N GLU A 101 -6.53 11.02 11.28
CA GLU A 101 -7.49 10.16 11.99
C GLU A 101 -8.81 9.96 11.21
N GLU A 102 -9.95 10.39 11.77
CA GLU A 102 -11.27 10.27 11.14
C GLU A 102 -11.38 11.06 9.83
N LYS A 103 -10.62 12.15 9.67
CA LYS A 103 -10.60 12.92 8.42
C LYS A 103 -10.03 12.10 7.26
N ALA A 104 -9.16 11.13 7.53
CA ALA A 104 -8.61 10.24 6.51
C ALA A 104 -9.67 9.39 5.81
N LYS A 105 -10.84 9.18 6.45
CA LYS A 105 -11.98 8.44 5.88
C LYS A 105 -12.90 9.33 5.01
N THR A 106 -12.58 10.61 4.87
CA THR A 106 -13.39 11.53 4.06
C THR A 106 -13.02 11.43 2.58
N LEU A 107 -14.02 11.56 1.71
CA LEU A 107 -13.81 11.54 0.26
C LEU A 107 -12.86 12.65 -0.20
N LYS A 108 -12.89 13.81 0.46
CA LYS A 108 -11.99 14.95 0.15
C LYS A 108 -10.53 14.57 0.34
N ILE A 109 -10.17 13.98 1.48
CA ILE A 109 -8.78 13.56 1.74
C ILE A 109 -8.36 12.45 0.78
N ALA A 110 -9.23 11.49 0.48
CA ALA A 110 -8.92 10.43 -0.48
C ALA A 110 -8.67 10.98 -1.89
N LEU A 111 -9.45 11.98 -2.35
CA LEU A 111 -9.22 12.63 -3.63
C LEU A 111 -7.90 13.41 -3.66
N ILE A 112 -7.56 14.13 -2.59
CA ILE A 112 -6.27 14.85 -2.46
C ILE A 112 -5.10 13.86 -2.46
N GLY A 113 -5.20 12.78 -1.69
CA GLY A 113 -4.19 11.73 -1.64
C GLY A 113 -4.01 11.04 -2.98
N CYS A 114 -5.11 10.71 -3.66
CA CYS A 114 -5.10 10.17 -5.01
C CYS A 114 -4.41 11.12 -6.01
N ALA A 115 -4.85 12.37 -6.07
CA ALA A 115 -4.31 13.36 -7.02
C ALA A 115 -2.82 13.62 -6.78
N SER A 116 -2.42 13.84 -5.52
CA SER A 116 -1.01 14.06 -5.18
C SER A 116 -0.14 12.84 -5.48
N THR A 117 -0.65 11.61 -5.30
CA THR A 117 0.10 10.38 -5.59
C THR A 117 0.33 10.23 -7.09
N ILE A 118 -0.70 10.46 -7.89
CA ILE A 118 -0.62 10.42 -9.36
C ILE A 118 0.36 11.47 -9.85
N ILE A 119 0.24 12.71 -9.39
CA ILE A 119 1.12 13.82 -9.79
C ILE A 119 2.57 13.48 -9.43
N TYR A 120 2.81 13.06 -8.20
CA TYR A 120 4.15 12.73 -7.72
C TYR A 120 4.82 11.63 -8.56
N TYR A 121 4.16 10.49 -8.75
CA TYR A 121 4.75 9.40 -9.53
C TYR A 121 4.82 9.69 -11.03
N SER A 122 3.92 10.51 -11.58
CA SER A 122 4.02 10.97 -12.96
C SER A 122 5.23 11.88 -13.17
N LEU A 123 5.48 12.80 -12.22
CA LEU A 123 6.69 13.63 -12.24
C LEU A 123 7.95 12.78 -12.12
N LEU A 124 7.98 11.79 -11.21
CA LEU A 124 9.12 10.88 -11.10
C LEU A 124 9.34 10.06 -12.37
N ASN A 125 8.27 9.59 -13.00
CA ASN A 125 8.36 8.85 -14.25
C ASN A 125 8.98 9.71 -15.35
N ILE A 126 8.51 10.96 -15.51
CA ILE A 126 9.06 11.90 -16.48
C ILE A 126 10.51 12.26 -16.16
N ILE A 127 10.87 12.51 -14.90
CA ILE A 127 12.22 13.02 -14.58
C ILE A 127 13.26 11.89 -14.61
N LEU A 128 12.94 10.72 -14.03
CA LEU A 128 13.92 9.66 -13.73
C LEU A 128 13.80 8.43 -14.64
N SER A 129 12.74 8.30 -15.45
CA SER A 129 12.45 7.04 -16.16
C SER A 129 11.71 7.25 -17.48
N HIS A 130 12.40 7.80 -18.48
CA HIS A 130 11.97 7.68 -19.87
C HIS A 130 12.33 6.28 -20.41
N PRO A 131 11.55 5.62 -21.29
CA PRO A 131 10.36 6.05 -22.03
C PRO A 131 9.04 5.39 -21.58
N TYR A 132 9.07 4.44 -20.64
CA TYR A 132 7.91 3.63 -20.28
C TYR A 132 7.06 4.33 -19.19
N PRO A 133 5.74 4.55 -19.39
CA PRO A 133 4.90 5.29 -18.45
C PRO A 133 4.46 4.42 -17.25
N TRP A 134 5.40 3.95 -16.42
CA TRP A 134 5.10 3.09 -15.28
C TRP A 134 4.20 3.76 -14.23
N ALA A 135 4.04 5.08 -14.25
CA ALA A 135 3.12 5.81 -13.37
C ALA A 135 1.65 5.34 -13.48
N ILE A 136 1.27 4.66 -14.57
CA ILE A 136 -0.06 4.04 -14.72
C ILE A 136 -0.38 3.03 -13.60
N TYR A 137 0.62 2.33 -13.08
CA TYR A 137 0.44 1.31 -12.05
C TYR A 137 0.07 1.89 -10.67
N PRO A 138 0.85 2.81 -10.08
CA PRO A 138 0.45 3.45 -8.83
C PRO A 138 -0.81 4.30 -8.99
N ALA A 139 -1.03 4.90 -10.17
CA ALA A 139 -2.27 5.63 -10.45
C ALA A 139 -3.49 4.71 -10.37
N PHE A 140 -3.45 3.54 -11.00
CA PHE A 140 -4.51 2.56 -10.90
C PHE A 140 -4.78 2.19 -9.44
N LEU A 141 -3.75 1.84 -8.67
CA LEU A 141 -3.89 1.43 -7.26
C LEU A 141 -4.52 2.54 -6.40
N VAL A 142 -4.08 3.79 -6.53
CA VAL A 142 -4.54 4.86 -5.64
C VAL A 142 -5.96 5.33 -5.96
N ILE A 143 -6.44 5.19 -7.21
CA ILE A 143 -7.82 5.52 -7.60
C ILE A 143 -8.85 4.63 -6.90
N TRP A 144 -8.48 3.42 -6.50
CA TRP A 144 -9.37 2.55 -5.71
C TRP A 144 -9.79 3.18 -4.40
N TRP A 145 -8.96 4.03 -3.80
CA TRP A 145 -9.22 4.62 -2.49
C TRP A 145 -10.44 5.55 -2.48
N PRO A 146 -10.54 6.62 -3.30
CA PRO A 146 -11.75 7.44 -3.36
C PRO A 146 -12.95 6.66 -3.89
N LEU A 147 -12.76 5.73 -4.83
CA LEU A 147 -13.83 4.92 -5.41
C LEU A 147 -14.51 4.04 -4.34
N ALA A 148 -13.71 3.31 -3.56
CA ALA A 148 -14.20 2.45 -2.50
C ALA A 148 -14.91 3.26 -1.41
N LEU A 149 -14.34 4.40 -0.99
CA LEU A 149 -14.95 5.27 0.00
C LEU A 149 -16.30 5.84 -0.46
N TYR A 150 -16.39 6.32 -1.70
CA TYR A 150 -17.63 6.86 -2.26
C TYR A 150 -18.78 5.84 -2.20
N HIS A 151 -18.52 4.62 -2.66
CA HIS A 151 -19.55 3.59 -2.71
C HIS A 151 -19.85 2.97 -1.34
N ALA A 152 -18.85 2.83 -0.46
CA ALA A 152 -19.04 2.34 0.89
C ALA A 152 -19.93 3.27 1.72
N GLN A 153 -19.69 4.59 1.65
CA GLN A 153 -20.50 5.59 2.36
C GLN A 153 -21.97 5.60 1.88
N ARG A 154 -22.20 5.36 0.59
CA ARG A 154 -23.55 5.28 0.00
C ARG A 154 -24.18 3.90 0.04
N LYS A 155 -23.46 2.87 0.52
CA LYS A 155 -23.88 1.46 0.51
C LYS A 155 -24.30 0.95 -0.88
N THR A 156 -23.66 1.44 -1.94
CA THR A 156 -24.00 1.12 -3.34
C THR A 156 -23.09 0.03 -3.92
N PHE A 157 -23.10 -1.15 -3.29
CA PHE A 157 -22.15 -2.23 -3.62
C PHE A 157 -22.26 -2.78 -5.05
N VAL A 158 -23.45 -2.79 -5.65
CA VAL A 158 -23.60 -3.20 -7.06
C VAL A 158 -23.00 -2.16 -8.00
N ALA A 159 -23.25 -0.86 -7.76
CA ALA A 159 -22.65 0.20 -8.55
C ALA A 159 -21.12 0.20 -8.42
N PHE A 160 -20.59 -0.10 -7.22
CA PHE A 160 -19.14 -0.29 -7.00
C PHE A 160 -18.56 -1.38 -7.89
N SER A 161 -19.22 -2.54 -8.00
CA SER A 161 -18.72 -3.62 -8.84
C SER A 161 -18.64 -3.22 -10.33
N VAL A 162 -19.58 -2.41 -10.81
CA VAL A 162 -19.58 -1.89 -12.18
C VAL A 162 -18.46 -0.86 -12.38
N THR A 163 -18.34 0.12 -11.49
CA THR A 163 -17.32 1.18 -11.60
C THR A 163 -15.90 0.63 -11.40
N ALA A 164 -15.72 -0.33 -10.50
CA ALA A 164 -14.44 -1.01 -10.32
C ALA A 164 -14.07 -1.87 -11.55
N THR A 165 -15.03 -2.57 -12.15
CA THR A 165 -14.81 -3.32 -13.41
C THR A 165 -14.41 -2.39 -14.55
N MET A 166 -15.03 -1.21 -14.65
CA MET A 166 -14.65 -0.20 -15.62
C MET A 166 -13.21 0.30 -15.39
N LEU A 167 -12.85 0.60 -14.13
CA LEU A 167 -11.47 1.00 -13.76
C LEU A 167 -10.44 -0.08 -14.14
N ILE A 168 -10.72 -1.35 -13.78
CA ILE A 168 -9.89 -2.50 -14.15
C ILE A 168 -9.74 -2.60 -15.68
N SER A 169 -10.84 -2.41 -16.41
CA SER A 169 -10.84 -2.53 -17.86
C SER A 169 -10.01 -1.44 -18.52
N ILE A 170 -10.20 -0.18 -18.11
CA ILE A 170 -9.39 0.94 -18.58
C ILE A 170 -7.91 0.68 -18.32
N PHE A 171 -7.57 0.25 -17.10
CA PHE A 171 -6.18 -0.07 -16.73
C PHE A 171 -5.57 -1.14 -17.65
N PHE A 172 -6.22 -2.29 -17.85
CA PHE A 172 -5.68 -3.36 -18.69
C PHE A 172 -5.60 -2.97 -20.17
N ILE A 173 -6.57 -2.20 -20.68
CA ILE A 173 -6.48 -1.64 -22.04
C ILE A 173 -5.27 -0.73 -22.16
N THR A 174 -5.07 0.20 -21.21
CA THR A 174 -3.92 1.10 -21.21
C THR A 174 -2.60 0.33 -21.14
N VAL A 175 -2.46 -0.63 -20.23
CA VAL A 175 -1.24 -1.44 -20.10
C VAL A 175 -0.97 -2.24 -21.39
N ASN A 176 -2.00 -2.77 -22.03
CA ASN A 176 -1.87 -3.53 -23.27
C ASN A 176 -1.39 -2.65 -24.43
N VAL A 177 -1.99 -1.47 -24.62
CA VAL A 177 -1.60 -0.50 -25.65
C VAL A 177 -0.15 -0.04 -25.45
N VAL A 178 0.26 0.22 -24.21
CA VAL A 178 1.61 0.70 -23.88
C VAL A 178 2.67 -0.39 -24.00
N SER A 179 2.37 -1.60 -23.51
CA SER A 179 3.40 -2.64 -23.33
C SER A 179 3.50 -3.60 -24.51
N SER A 180 2.38 -3.86 -25.20
CA SER A 180 2.31 -4.91 -26.23
C SER A 180 1.15 -4.65 -27.20
N PRO A 181 1.22 -3.56 -28.01
CA PRO A 181 0.12 -3.16 -28.89
C PRO A 181 -0.22 -4.21 -29.96
N ASN A 182 0.73 -5.10 -30.27
CA ASN A 182 0.58 -6.14 -31.29
C ASN A 182 -0.19 -7.39 -30.78
N VAL A 183 -0.48 -7.50 -29.48
CA VAL A 183 -1.14 -8.68 -28.89
C VAL A 183 -2.27 -8.23 -27.99
N ILE A 184 -3.51 -8.59 -28.33
CA ILE A 184 -4.73 -8.17 -27.61
C ILE A 184 -5.00 -9.09 -26.40
N TRP A 185 -4.18 -9.01 -25.36
CA TRP A 185 -4.35 -9.83 -24.15
C TRP A 185 -5.25 -9.17 -23.08
N ALA A 186 -5.56 -7.87 -23.18
CA ALA A 186 -6.41 -7.17 -22.21
C ALA A 186 -7.81 -7.80 -22.05
N PHE A 187 -8.33 -8.47 -23.08
CA PHE A 187 -9.63 -9.12 -23.04
C PHE A 187 -9.74 -10.18 -21.94
N TYR A 188 -8.67 -10.95 -21.69
CA TYR A 188 -8.70 -12.03 -20.70
C TYR A 188 -9.01 -11.53 -19.28
N PRO A 189 -8.24 -10.58 -18.70
CA PRO A 189 -8.56 -10.07 -17.36
C PRO A 189 -9.85 -9.26 -17.32
N ILE A 190 -10.24 -8.58 -18.41
CA ILE A 190 -11.52 -7.85 -18.49
C ILE A 190 -12.69 -8.83 -18.39
N PHE A 191 -12.63 -9.94 -19.13
CA PHE A 191 -13.65 -10.98 -19.08
C PHE A 191 -13.82 -11.53 -17.67
N VAL A 192 -12.70 -11.78 -16.95
CA VAL A 192 -12.75 -12.19 -15.54
C VAL A 192 -13.39 -11.12 -14.67
N ALA A 193 -13.04 -9.85 -14.85
CA ALA A 193 -13.60 -8.75 -14.06
C ALA A 193 -15.12 -8.60 -14.24
N LEU A 194 -15.66 -8.87 -15.45
CA LEU A 194 -17.10 -8.81 -15.74
C LEU A 194 -17.95 -9.81 -14.94
N TRP A 195 -17.37 -10.90 -14.44
CA TRP A 195 -18.08 -11.82 -13.55
C TRP A 195 -18.45 -11.18 -12.20
N TRP A 196 -17.73 -10.14 -11.78
CA TRP A 196 -18.01 -9.46 -10.52
C TRP A 196 -19.36 -8.72 -10.50
N PRO A 197 -19.66 -7.78 -11.43
CA PRO A 197 -20.99 -7.17 -11.46
C PRO A 197 -22.11 -8.17 -11.76
N LEU A 198 -21.83 -9.21 -12.56
CA LEU A 198 -22.79 -10.28 -12.84
C LEU A 198 -23.17 -11.06 -11.58
N SER A 199 -22.18 -11.49 -10.79
CA SER A 199 -22.41 -12.19 -9.52
C SER A 199 -23.15 -11.32 -8.51
N MET A 200 -22.80 -10.04 -8.40
CA MET A 200 -23.49 -9.08 -7.54
C MET A 200 -24.95 -8.87 -7.96
N TYR A 201 -25.22 -8.79 -9.26
CA TYR A 201 -26.57 -8.69 -9.81
C TYR A 201 -27.41 -9.92 -9.42
N PHE A 202 -26.91 -11.13 -9.68
CA PHE A 202 -27.62 -12.36 -9.32
C PHE A 202 -27.83 -12.53 -7.81
N TYR A 203 -26.83 -12.17 -7.00
CA TYR A 203 -26.94 -12.22 -5.54
C TYR A 203 -28.08 -11.33 -5.02
N VAL A 204 -28.16 -10.08 -5.50
CA VAL A 204 -29.22 -9.14 -5.09
C VAL A 204 -30.59 -9.58 -5.62
N TYR A 205 -30.66 -10.04 -6.87
CA TYR A 205 -31.91 -10.50 -7.47
C TYR A 205 -32.49 -11.74 -6.77
N LYS A 206 -31.64 -12.76 -6.54
CA LYS A 206 -32.05 -13.99 -5.84
C LYS A 206 -32.52 -13.72 -4.40
N ARG A 207 -31.84 -12.81 -3.69
CA ARG A 207 -32.25 -12.40 -2.34
C ARG A 207 -33.63 -11.74 -2.32
N LYS A 208 -33.93 -10.86 -3.31
CA LYS A 208 -35.24 -10.23 -3.43
C LYS A 208 -36.34 -11.26 -3.71
N MET A 209 -36.10 -12.21 -4.61
CA MET A 209 -37.05 -13.29 -4.89
C MET A 209 -37.35 -14.13 -3.66
N TYR A 210 -36.32 -14.62 -2.94
CA TYR A 210 -36.50 -15.43 -1.74
C TYR A 210 -37.34 -14.72 -0.65
N ASN A 211 -37.07 -13.44 -0.40
CA ASN A 211 -37.83 -12.65 0.57
C ASN A 211 -39.29 -12.46 0.15
N SER A 212 -39.57 -12.34 -1.15
CA SER A 212 -40.95 -12.20 -1.67
C SER A 212 -41.79 -13.48 -1.54
N THR A 213 -41.15 -14.65 -1.55
CA THR A 213 -41.80 -15.96 -1.44
C THR A 213 -41.99 -16.46 -0.01
N THR A 214 -41.19 -15.99 0.96
CA THR A 214 -41.15 -16.57 2.32
C THR A 214 -41.73 -15.69 3.43
N LEU A 215 -41.94 -14.39 3.22
CA LEU A 215 -42.53 -13.49 4.22
C LEU A 215 -44.00 -13.19 3.86
N PRO A 216 -44.98 -13.45 4.74
CA PRO A 216 -46.35 -13.01 4.50
C PRO A 216 -46.38 -11.48 4.47
N LYS A 217 -47.11 -10.92 3.50
CA LYS A 217 -47.39 -9.47 3.46
C LYS A 217 -48.05 -9.10 4.79
N ARG A 218 -47.36 -8.32 5.64
CA ARG A 218 -48.00 -7.69 6.80
C ARG A 218 -49.02 -6.70 6.25
N ILE A 219 -50.29 -7.00 6.50
CA ILE A 219 -51.48 -6.16 6.25
C ILE A 219 -51.49 -5.03 7.28
#